data_AF-A0A968KKI3-F1
#
_entry.id   AF-A0A968KKI3-F1
#
_cell.length_a   1.000
_cell.length_b   1.000
_cell.length_c   1.000
_cell.angle_alpha   90.00
_cell.angle_beta   90.00
_cell.angle_gamma   90.00
#
_symmetry.space_group_name_H-M   'P 1'
#
loop_
_entity.id
_entity.type
_entity.pdbx_description
1 polymer ?
#
loop_
_entity_poly.entity_id
_entity_poly.type
_entity_poly.pdbx_seq_one_letter_code
_entity_poly.pdbx_strand_id
1 'polypeptide(L)' 'EDRLRVPITLFYFEGLSYKEIAHQLDIPIGTVMSRIARGKVYMKRELSRCDSFRIEMGPLPRNPD' A
#
# COMPACT_ATOMS: atom_id res chain seq x y z
N GLU A 1 12.33 4.67 4.97
CA GLU A 1 11.13 4.43 4.12
C GLU A 1 9.81 4.34 4.89
N ASP A 2 9.83 4.24 6.22
CA ASP A 2 8.67 3.91 7.06
C ASP A 2 7.52 4.92 7.05
N ARG A 3 7.81 6.18 6.68
CA ARG A 3 6.82 7.26 6.66
C ARG A 3 5.64 7.03 5.71
N LEU A 4 5.79 6.17 4.69
CA LEU A 4 4.70 5.80 3.77
C LEU A 4 4.10 4.43 4.10
N ARG A 5 4.88 3.50 4.64
CA ARG A 5 4.43 2.15 4.98
C ARG A 5 3.55 2.14 6.23
N VAL A 6 3.99 2.78 7.31
CA VAL A 6 3.28 2.75 8.61
C VAL A 6 1.81 3.20 8.49
N PRO A 7 1.48 4.33 7.84
CA PRO A 7 0.07 4.75 7.69
C PRO A 7 -0.77 3.79 6.86
N ILE A 8 -0.16 3.11 5.88
CA ILE A 8 -0.85 2.12 5.04
C ILE A 8 -1.12 0.85 5.84
N THR A 9 -0.15 0.39 6.63
CA THR A 9 -0.33 -0.78 7.50
C THR A 9 -1.45 -0.55 8.50
N LEU A 10 -1.41 0.57 9.22
CA LEU A 10 -2.44 0.93 10.20
C LEU A 10 -3.83 1.04 9.58
N PHE A 11 -3.95 1.57 8.36
CA PHE A 11 -5.25 1.69 7.69
C PHE A 11 -5.79 0.35 7.19
N TYR A 12 -4.97 -0.44 6.47
CA TYR A 12 -5.45 -1.64 5.79
C TYR A 12 -5.44 -2.91 6.64
N PHE A 13 -4.53 -3.01 7.62
CA PHE A 13 -4.38 -4.22 8.44
C PHE A 13 -4.97 -4.04 9.83
N GLU A 14 -4.78 -2.88 10.45
CA GLU A 14 -5.36 -2.59 11.78
C GLU A 14 -6.77 -1.97 11.68
N GLY A 15 -7.21 -1.58 10.48
CA GLY A 15 -8.55 -1.01 10.26
C GLY A 15 -8.76 0.38 10.85
N LEU A 16 -7.70 1.09 11.22
CA LEU A 16 -7.78 2.40 11.85
C LEU A 16 -8.25 3.47 10.87
N SER A 17 -9.08 4.40 11.35
CA SER A 17 -9.50 5.57 10.58
C SER A 17 -8.35 6.57 10.41
N TYR A 18 -8.47 7.48 9.43
CA TYR A 18 -7.49 8.54 9.22
C TYR A 18 -7.25 9.42 10.47
N LYS A 19 -8.29 9.62 11.31
CA LYS A 19 -8.19 10.39 12.54
C LYS A 19 -7.40 9.65 13.62
N GLU A 20 -7.65 8.36 13.80
CA GLU A 20 -6.91 7.53 14.76
C GLU A 20 -5.44 7.42 14.37
N ILE A 21 -5.14 7.24 13.09
CA ILE A 21 -3.77 7.21 12.57
C ILE A 21 -3.08 8.57 12.80
N ALA A 22 -3.77 9.68 12.57
CA ALA A 22 -3.23 11.02 12.81
C ALA A 22 -2.86 11.24 14.28
N HIS A 23 -3.73 10.80 15.19
CA HIS A 23 -3.51 10.87 16.63
C HIS A 23 -2.37 9.95 17.08
N GLN A 24 -2.35 8.70 16.60
CA GLN A 24 -1.34 7.71 16.98
C GLN A 24 0.06 8.06 16.48
N LEU A 25 0.17 8.68 15.30
CA LEU A 25 1.45 9.07 14.71
C LEU A 25 1.86 10.51 15.05
N ASP A 26 1.04 11.24 15.80
CA ASP A 26 1.21 12.66 16.12
C ASP A 26 1.53 13.53 14.89
N ILE A 27 0.69 13.40 13.84
CA ILE A 27 0.83 14.14 12.59
C ILE A 27 -0.53 14.64 12.08
N PRO A 28 -0.58 15.71 11.28
CA PRO A 28 -1.83 16.20 10.71
C PRO A 28 -2.54 15.15 9.85
N ILE A 29 -3.88 15.11 9.92
CA ILE A 29 -4.69 14.18 9.10
C ILE A 29 -4.45 14.34 7.59
N GLY A 30 -4.22 15.58 7.11
CA GLY A 30 -3.84 15.83 5.72
C GLY A 30 -2.49 15.19 5.33
N THR A 31 -1.57 15.08 6.30
CA THR A 31 -0.30 14.37 6.11
C THR A 31 -0.52 12.87 6.02
N VAL A 32 -1.40 12.29 6.85
CA VAL A 32 -1.81 10.88 6.76
C VAL A 32 -2.39 10.58 5.37
N MET A 33 -3.35 11.37 4.91
CA MET A 33 -3.96 11.22 3.58
C MET A 33 -2.90 11.26 2.47
N SER A 34 -2.01 12.27 2.50
CA SER A 34 -0.97 12.40 1.49
C SER A 34 0.06 11.26 1.51
N ARG A 35 0.35 10.69 2.70
CA ARG A 35 1.27 9.56 2.86
C ARG A 35 0.65 8.27 2.32
N ILE A 36 -0.62 8.01 2.63
CA ILE A 36 -1.35 6.85 2.11
C ILE A 36 -1.49 6.94 0.59
N ALA A 37 -1.89 8.10 0.05
CA ALA A 37 -2.00 8.31 -1.39
C ALA A 37 -0.66 8.05 -2.11
N ARG A 38 0.43 8.62 -1.60
CA ARG A 38 1.78 8.42 -2.16
C ARG A 38 2.25 6.97 -2.04
N GLY A 39 2.04 6.32 -0.89
CA GLY A 39 2.43 4.93 -0.71
C GLY A 39 1.63 3.96 -1.60
N LYS A 40 0.35 4.23 -1.87
CA LYS A 40 -0.43 3.46 -2.87
C LYS A 40 0.13 3.60 -4.28
N VAL A 41 0.54 4.80 -4.69
CA VAL A 41 1.19 5.03 -5.99
C VAL A 41 2.52 4.27 -6.07
N TYR A 42 3.31 4.29 -5.00
CA TYR A 42 4.57 3.54 -4.92
C TYR A 42 4.33 2.03 -5.04
N MET A 43 3.42 1.47 -4.25
CA MET A 43 3.06 0.05 -4.32
C MET A 43 2.52 -0.35 -5.70
N LYS A 44 1.68 0.49 -6.30
CA LYS A 44 1.16 0.24 -7.65
C LYS A 44 2.28 0.19 -8.68
N ARG A 45 3.25 1.12 -8.63
CA ARG A 45 4.41 1.11 -9.53
C ARG A 45 5.25 -0.16 -9.37
N GLU A 46 5.51 -0.57 -8.13
CA GLU A 46 6.28 -1.79 -7.87
C GLU A 46 5.54 -3.06 -8.33
N LEU A 47 4.23 -3.13 -8.10
CA LEU A 47 3.41 -4.23 -8.62
C LEU A 47 3.35 -4.25 -10.15
N SER A 48 3.27 -3.08 -10.80
CA SER A 48 3.35 -2.97 -12.26
C SER A 48 4.72 -3.37 -12.81
N ARG A 49 5.82 -3.10 -12.09
CA ARG A 49 7.14 -3.64 -12.45
C ARG A 49 7.19 -5.17 -12.36
N CYS A 50 6.49 -5.77 -11.39
CA CYS A 50 6.33 -7.22 -11.32
C CYS A 50 5.37 -7.79 -12.38
N ASP A 51 4.45 -7.00 -12.94
CA ASP A 51 3.58 -7.47 -14.03
C ASP A 51 4.38 -7.78 -15.31
N SER A 52 5.53 -7.10 -15.52
CA SER A 52 6.51 -7.48 -16.55
C SER A 52 7.03 -8.91 -16.38
N PHE A 53 7.13 -9.41 -15.14
CA PHE A 53 7.56 -10.77 -14.83
C PHE A 53 6.52 -11.81 -15.29
N ARG A 54 5.25 -11.42 -15.38
CA ARG A 54 4.15 -12.26 -15.88
C ARG A 54 4.20 -12.45 -17.40
N ILE A 55 4.81 -11.50 -18.12
CA ILE A 55 5.04 -11.62 -19.56
C ILE A 55 6.16 -12.62 -19.86
N GLU A 56 7.22 -12.65 -19.04
CA GLU A 56 8.35 -13.57 -19.22
C GLU A 56 8.05 -15.01 -18.74
N MET A 57 7.24 -15.19 -17.69
CA MET A 57 6.98 -16.51 -17.09
C MET A 57 5.73 -17.24 -17.62
N GLY A 58 4.94 -16.62 -18.50
CA GLY A 58 3.69 -17.18 -18.99
C GLY A 58 2.55 -17.19 -17.95
N PRO A 59 1.29 -17.44 -18.36
CA PRO A 59 0.16 -17.48 -17.44
C PRO A 59 0.34 -18.60 -16.41
N LEU A 60 0.14 -18.26 -15.14
CA LEU A 60 0.13 -19.25 -14.05
C LEU A 60 -0.86 -20.37 -14.42
N PRO A 61 -0.47 -21.66 -14.26
CA PRO A 61 -1.39 -22.76 -14.52
C PRO A 61 -2.65 -22.54 -13.69
N ARG A 62 -3.82 -22.54 -14.34
CA ARG A 62 -5.09 -22.54 -13.61
C ARG A 62 -5.07 -23.77 -12.73
N ASN A 63 -5.28 -23.55 -11.44
CA ASN A 63 -5.44 -24.62 -10.48
C ASN A 63 -6.51 -25.57 -11.02
N PRO A 64 -6.22 -26.87 -11.23
CA PRO A 64 -7.26 -27.80 -11.57
C PRO A 64 -8.13 -27.95 -10.33
N ASP A 65 -9.43 -27.70 -10.49
CA ASP A 65 -10.44 -28.09 -9.50
C ASP A 65 -10.34 -29.60 -9.21
#